data_AF-A0A933PQI5-F1
#
_entry.id   AF-A0A933PQI5-F1
#
_cell.length_a   1.000
_cell.length_b   1.000
_cell.length_c   1.000
_cell.angle_alpha   90.00
_cell.angle_beta   90.00
_cell.angle_gamma   90.00
#
_symmetry.space_group_name_H-M   'P 1'
#
loop_
_entity.id
_entity.type
_entity.pdbx_description
1 polymer ?
#
loop_
_entity_poly.entity_id
_entity_poly.type
_entity_poly.pdbx_seq_one_letter_code
_entity_poly.pdbx_strand_id
1 'polypeptide(L)'
;MSKLVPPHGGGSLKPLLLPSIERGPALKRAQGLKKVPMTSRETSDVIMLAMGAYTPLDGFMGKADWQGVCAEMKMANGIFWPIPITLSTDEALAGSISVGEEVALVDGETGAIMATLEVSEKYAIDRAFESQHVYRTTDPKHPGVAKVLEQGAVNLGGRVSALSEGVYPDKYKRLYLRPAESRAAFAEKGWSRVAAFQTRNPMHRSHEHLVKIAVEVTDGVFIHQVLGKLKEGDIPAEVRTEAIDAMIAGYFVPGTVIQAGYPIEMRYAGPREALLHALIRQNFGCSHLIVGRDHAGVGSYYGPFDAQHIFDTLWPGALVTQPLKIDVTFYCKKCYGMATAKTCPHGTESQINISGTKQREMLSKGEPIPPEFSRPEVVEILRKYYASL
;
A
#
# COMPACT_ATOMS: atom_id res chain seq x y z
N MET A 1 2.99 4.53 -28.57
CA MET A 1 2.75 3.53 -27.49
C MET A 1 3.37 4.04 -26.21
N SER A 2 2.76 3.81 -25.04
CA SER A 2 3.34 4.22 -23.76
C SER A 2 4.69 3.54 -23.52
N LYS A 3 5.66 4.26 -22.96
CA LYS A 3 6.99 3.74 -22.58
C LYS A 3 7.04 3.22 -21.13
N LEU A 4 5.93 3.32 -20.39
CA LEU A 4 5.82 2.83 -19.01
C LEU A 4 5.78 1.30 -18.97
N VAL A 5 6.05 0.73 -17.80
CA VAL A 5 5.88 -0.71 -17.57
C VAL A 5 4.42 -1.14 -17.84
N PRO A 6 4.20 -2.34 -18.40
CA PRO A 6 2.85 -2.85 -18.62
C PRO A 6 2.15 -3.09 -17.27
N PRO A 7 0.81 -3.02 -17.22
CA PRO A 7 0.05 -3.53 -16.08
C PRO A 7 0.46 -4.97 -15.73
N HIS A 8 0.31 -5.32 -14.46
CA HIS A 8 0.63 -6.66 -13.99
C HIS A 8 -0.24 -7.71 -14.69
N GLY A 9 0.37 -8.85 -15.06
CA GLY A 9 -0.26 -9.86 -15.92
C GLY A 9 -0.23 -9.54 -17.43
N GLY A 10 0.34 -8.40 -17.85
CA GLY A 10 0.62 -8.08 -19.25
C GLY A 10 -0.55 -7.55 -20.10
N GLY A 11 -1.77 -7.55 -19.54
CA GLY A 11 -2.96 -7.01 -20.20
C GLY A 11 -3.18 -5.51 -19.95
N SER A 12 -4.40 -5.03 -20.24
CA SER A 12 -4.87 -3.70 -19.85
C SER A 12 -5.15 -3.63 -18.35
N LEU A 13 -5.18 -2.41 -17.79
CA LEU A 13 -5.72 -2.20 -16.45
C LEU A 13 -7.16 -2.74 -16.36
N LYS A 14 -7.48 -3.34 -15.22
CA LYS A 14 -8.78 -3.99 -14.96
C LYS A 14 -9.44 -3.42 -13.71
N PRO A 15 -9.90 -2.15 -13.73
CA PRO A 15 -10.72 -1.61 -12.66
C PRO A 15 -12.05 -2.36 -12.59
N LEU A 16 -12.49 -2.72 -11.38
CA LEU A 16 -13.77 -3.39 -11.15
C LEU A 16 -14.90 -2.43 -10.76
N LEU A 17 -14.65 -1.11 -10.79
CA LEU A 17 -15.67 -0.09 -10.60
C LEU A 17 -16.62 -0.06 -11.80
N LEU A 18 -17.92 -0.24 -11.54
CA LEU A 18 -18.92 -0.15 -12.59
C LEU A 18 -18.97 1.28 -13.20
N PRO A 19 -19.28 1.39 -14.50
CA PRO A 19 -19.53 2.68 -15.15
C PRO A 19 -20.55 3.52 -14.37
N SER A 20 -20.39 4.84 -14.38
CA SER A 20 -21.20 5.77 -13.57
C SER A 20 -22.71 5.58 -13.78
N ILE A 21 -23.15 5.33 -15.02
CA ILE A 21 -24.55 5.12 -15.39
C ILE A 21 -25.14 3.80 -14.86
N GLU A 22 -24.30 2.80 -14.63
CA GLU A 22 -24.72 1.47 -14.15
C GLU A 22 -24.78 1.39 -12.62
N ARG A 23 -24.00 2.23 -11.91
CA ARG A 23 -23.89 2.18 -10.43
C ARG A 23 -25.22 2.42 -9.72
N GLY A 24 -26.02 3.38 -10.16
CA GLY A 24 -27.32 3.69 -9.53
C GLY A 24 -28.32 2.53 -9.60
N PRO A 25 -28.62 1.98 -10.78
CA PRO A 25 -29.44 0.78 -10.93
C PRO A 25 -28.88 -0.44 -10.18
N ALA A 26 -27.57 -0.69 -10.27
CA ALA A 26 -26.93 -1.81 -9.58
C ALA A 26 -27.03 -1.68 -8.05
N LEU A 27 -26.87 -0.47 -7.50
CA LEU A 27 -27.06 -0.20 -6.08
C LEU A 27 -28.51 -0.48 -5.63
N LYS A 28 -29.51 -0.07 -6.41
CA LYS A 28 -30.93 -0.38 -6.11
C LYS A 28 -31.19 -1.88 -6.10
N ARG A 29 -30.63 -2.63 -7.06
CA ARG A 29 -30.71 -4.11 -7.06
C ARG A 29 -30.03 -4.69 -5.81
N ALA A 30 -28.81 -4.21 -5.52
CA ALA A 30 -28.01 -4.68 -4.40
C ALA A 30 -28.71 -4.50 -3.06
N GLN A 31 -29.61 -3.51 -2.91
CA GLN A 31 -30.41 -3.31 -1.69
C GLN A 31 -31.22 -4.55 -1.30
N GLY A 32 -31.76 -5.30 -2.27
CA GLY A 32 -32.54 -6.51 -2.04
C GLY A 32 -31.73 -7.82 -1.91
N LEU A 33 -30.42 -7.79 -2.16
CA LEU A 33 -29.56 -8.97 -2.05
C LEU A 33 -29.23 -9.28 -0.59
N LYS A 34 -28.86 -10.55 -0.31
CA LYS A 34 -28.24 -10.93 0.96
C LYS A 34 -26.98 -10.09 1.20
N LYS A 35 -26.79 -9.65 2.44
CA LYS A 35 -25.69 -8.78 2.84
C LYS A 35 -24.56 -9.61 3.42
N VAL A 36 -23.35 -9.40 2.93
CA VAL A 36 -22.12 -9.91 3.54
C VAL A 36 -21.36 -8.72 4.13
N PRO A 37 -21.28 -8.61 5.47
CA PRO A 37 -20.52 -7.55 6.11
C PRO A 37 -19.02 -7.77 5.91
N MET A 38 -18.33 -6.73 5.48
CA MET A 38 -16.89 -6.71 5.26
C MET A 38 -16.18 -6.07 6.44
N THR A 39 -15.02 -6.61 6.79
CA THR A 39 -14.04 -5.96 7.63
C THR A 39 -13.46 -4.71 6.94
N SER A 40 -12.79 -3.83 7.70
CA SER A 40 -12.10 -2.66 7.14
C SER A 40 -11.07 -3.04 6.06
N ARG A 41 -10.44 -4.21 6.23
CA ARG A 41 -9.48 -4.79 5.28
C ARG A 41 -10.15 -5.15 3.96
N GLU A 42 -11.23 -5.90 4.02
CA GLU A 42 -11.98 -6.34 2.83
C GLU A 42 -12.63 -5.15 2.12
N THR A 43 -13.13 -4.16 2.86
CA THR A 43 -13.60 -2.89 2.30
C THR A 43 -12.49 -2.15 1.57
N SER A 44 -11.29 -2.09 2.14
CA SER A 44 -10.12 -1.49 1.47
C SER A 44 -9.73 -2.27 0.21
N ASP A 45 -9.79 -3.60 0.25
CA ASP A 45 -9.51 -4.47 -0.90
C ASP A 45 -10.53 -4.28 -2.03
N VAL A 46 -11.83 -4.11 -1.71
CA VAL A 46 -12.85 -3.74 -2.71
C VAL A 46 -12.52 -2.42 -3.37
N ILE A 47 -12.04 -1.41 -2.63
CA ILE A 47 -11.67 -0.12 -3.23
C ILE A 47 -10.42 -0.27 -4.12
N MET A 48 -9.44 -1.08 -3.71
CA MET A 48 -8.24 -1.39 -4.50
C MET A 48 -8.58 -2.15 -5.79
N LEU A 49 -9.55 -3.06 -5.75
CA LEU A 49 -10.14 -3.72 -6.91
C LEU A 49 -10.88 -2.71 -7.79
N ALA A 50 -11.72 -1.85 -7.19
CA ALA A 50 -12.51 -0.83 -7.89
C ALA A 50 -11.62 0.08 -8.74
N MET A 51 -10.55 0.62 -8.15
CA MET A 51 -9.63 1.50 -8.86
C MET A 51 -8.70 0.75 -9.86
N GLY A 52 -8.66 -0.59 -9.81
CA GLY A 52 -7.79 -1.41 -10.68
C GLY A 52 -6.33 -1.50 -10.19
N ALA A 53 -6.06 -1.11 -8.95
CA ALA A 53 -4.74 -1.26 -8.33
C ALA A 53 -4.35 -2.74 -8.15
N TYR A 54 -5.36 -3.62 -8.05
CA TYR A 54 -5.20 -5.07 -7.98
C TYR A 54 -5.35 -5.79 -9.34
N THR A 55 -5.18 -5.08 -10.47
CA THR A 55 -5.07 -5.73 -11.78
C THR A 55 -4.03 -6.87 -11.72
N PRO A 56 -4.32 -8.10 -12.20
CA PRO A 56 -5.45 -8.48 -13.06
C PRO A 56 -6.64 -9.18 -12.34
N LEU A 57 -6.76 -9.08 -11.02
CA LEU A 57 -7.80 -9.80 -10.27
C LEU A 57 -9.22 -9.44 -10.73
N ASP A 58 -10.10 -10.45 -10.74
CA ASP A 58 -11.53 -10.33 -11.04
C ASP A 58 -12.41 -10.16 -9.79
N GLY A 59 -11.82 -10.31 -8.60
CA GLY A 59 -12.54 -10.26 -7.33
C GLY A 59 -11.77 -10.97 -6.23
N PHE A 60 -12.50 -11.61 -5.33
CA PHE A 60 -11.92 -12.35 -4.21
C PHE A 60 -11.50 -13.75 -4.62
N MET A 61 -10.35 -14.19 -4.11
CA MET A 61 -9.68 -15.42 -4.52
C MET A 61 -10.47 -16.67 -4.11
N GLY A 62 -10.60 -17.60 -5.08
CA GLY A 62 -10.99 -18.98 -4.82
C GLY A 62 -9.90 -19.78 -4.11
N LYS A 63 -10.17 -21.04 -3.78
CA LYS A 63 -9.29 -21.87 -2.94
C LYS A 63 -7.94 -22.11 -3.60
N ALA A 64 -7.93 -22.44 -4.90
CA ALA A 64 -6.69 -22.74 -5.63
C ALA A 64 -5.76 -21.52 -5.69
N ASP A 65 -6.30 -20.33 -5.97
CA ASP A 65 -5.54 -19.08 -5.94
C ASP A 65 -5.02 -18.79 -4.53
N TRP A 66 -5.87 -18.88 -3.50
CA TRP A 66 -5.46 -18.65 -2.11
C TRP A 66 -4.30 -19.59 -1.70
N GLN A 67 -4.42 -20.89 -1.98
CA GLN A 67 -3.37 -21.87 -1.65
C GLN A 67 -2.06 -21.59 -2.38
N GLY A 68 -2.12 -21.38 -3.70
CA GLY A 68 -0.94 -21.11 -4.51
C GLY A 68 -0.27 -19.78 -4.16
N VAL A 69 -1.07 -18.76 -3.83
CA VAL A 69 -0.56 -17.46 -3.41
C VAL A 69 0.16 -17.58 -2.08
N CYS A 70 -0.43 -18.28 -1.10
CA CYS A 70 0.22 -18.58 0.17
C CYS A 70 1.54 -19.32 -0.02
N ALA A 71 1.52 -20.49 -0.70
CA ALA A 71 2.67 -21.38 -0.80
C ALA A 71 3.80 -20.84 -1.70
N GLU A 72 3.44 -20.32 -2.87
CA GLU A 72 4.37 -20.10 -3.98
C GLU A 72 4.35 -18.67 -4.54
N MET A 73 3.46 -17.81 -4.02
CA MET A 73 3.18 -16.50 -4.61
C MET A 73 2.63 -16.60 -6.03
N LYS A 74 1.89 -17.67 -6.34
CA LYS A 74 1.31 -17.92 -7.67
C LYS A 74 -0.17 -18.15 -7.59
N MET A 75 -0.93 -17.42 -8.39
CA MET A 75 -2.31 -17.77 -8.70
C MET A 75 -2.37 -19.09 -9.48
N ALA A 76 -3.53 -19.73 -9.53
CA ALA A 76 -3.75 -21.01 -10.21
C ALA A 76 -3.44 -20.94 -11.72
N ASN A 77 -3.56 -19.76 -12.33
CA ASN A 77 -3.16 -19.51 -13.71
C ASN A 77 -1.66 -19.23 -13.91
N GLY A 78 -0.85 -19.35 -12.86
CA GLY A 78 0.59 -19.14 -12.87
C GLY A 78 1.05 -17.68 -12.73
N ILE A 79 0.12 -16.70 -12.70
CA ILE A 79 0.46 -15.30 -12.50
C ILE A 79 0.96 -15.08 -11.08
N PHE A 80 2.04 -14.33 -10.94
CA PHE A 80 2.60 -13.95 -9.64
C PHE A 80 1.59 -13.13 -8.82
N TRP A 81 1.40 -13.47 -7.55
CA TRP A 81 0.66 -12.67 -6.60
C TRP A 81 1.14 -12.93 -5.16
N PRO A 82 1.50 -11.89 -4.37
CA PRO A 82 2.27 -12.08 -3.14
C PRO A 82 1.48 -12.10 -1.82
N ILE A 83 0.18 -11.76 -1.78
CA ILE A 83 -0.63 -11.84 -0.54
C ILE A 83 -2.08 -12.15 -0.93
N PRO A 84 -2.76 -13.14 -0.32
CA PRO A 84 -4.14 -13.46 -0.69
C PRO A 84 -5.10 -12.27 -0.52
N ILE A 85 -6.04 -12.13 -1.46
CA ILE A 85 -7.14 -11.17 -1.38
C ILE A 85 -8.43 -11.98 -1.24
N THR A 86 -8.92 -12.12 -0.01
CA THR A 86 -10.02 -13.03 0.35
C THR A 86 -11.12 -12.29 1.09
N LEU A 87 -12.36 -12.73 0.93
CA LEU A 87 -13.52 -12.30 1.70
C LEU A 87 -13.99 -13.45 2.58
N SER A 88 -14.09 -13.24 3.89
CA SER A 88 -14.48 -14.26 4.86
C SER A 88 -15.84 -13.97 5.51
N THR A 89 -16.55 -15.02 5.92
CA THR A 89 -17.81 -14.94 6.66
C THR A 89 -17.98 -16.13 7.61
N ASP A 90 -18.91 -16.05 8.54
CA ASP A 90 -19.32 -17.19 9.37
C ASP A 90 -20.02 -18.30 8.56
N GLU A 91 -20.09 -19.50 9.16
CA GLU A 91 -20.66 -20.69 8.52
C GLU A 91 -22.17 -20.56 8.25
N ALA A 92 -22.90 -19.83 9.09
CA ALA A 92 -24.35 -19.69 8.97
C ALA A 92 -24.71 -18.84 7.75
N LEU A 93 -24.04 -17.69 7.58
CA LEU A 93 -24.22 -16.84 6.41
C LEU A 93 -23.71 -17.54 5.15
N ALA A 94 -22.54 -18.19 5.19
CA ALA A 94 -22.05 -18.98 4.07
C ALA A 94 -22.99 -20.12 3.67
N GLY A 95 -23.62 -20.79 4.65
CA GLY A 95 -24.60 -21.85 4.43
C GLY A 95 -25.89 -21.34 3.76
N SER A 96 -26.25 -20.09 4.02
CA SER A 96 -27.42 -19.45 3.40
C SER A 96 -27.20 -19.04 1.94
N ILE A 97 -25.95 -18.90 1.48
CA ILE A 97 -25.60 -18.40 0.13
C ILE A 97 -25.34 -19.57 -0.81
N SER A 98 -25.98 -19.61 -1.97
CA SER A 98 -25.71 -20.63 -2.99
C SER A 98 -24.52 -20.26 -3.87
N VAL A 99 -23.80 -21.25 -4.42
CA VAL A 99 -22.83 -20.99 -5.49
C VAL A 99 -23.60 -20.52 -6.73
N GLY A 100 -23.09 -19.48 -7.39
CA GLY A 100 -23.77 -18.74 -8.46
C GLY A 100 -24.69 -17.61 -7.96
N GLU A 101 -24.90 -17.49 -6.65
CA GLU A 101 -25.70 -16.40 -6.08
C GLU A 101 -24.93 -15.07 -6.06
N GLU A 102 -25.61 -13.98 -6.40
CA GLU A 102 -25.08 -12.63 -6.22
C GLU A 102 -25.44 -12.09 -4.83
N VAL A 103 -24.45 -11.59 -4.09
CA VAL A 103 -24.62 -10.98 -2.77
C VAL A 103 -24.13 -9.53 -2.78
N ALA A 104 -24.67 -8.72 -1.87
CA ALA A 104 -24.20 -7.35 -1.67
C ALA A 104 -23.15 -7.31 -0.56
N LEU A 105 -22.01 -6.70 -0.86
CA LEU A 105 -20.92 -6.48 0.08
C LEU A 105 -21.13 -5.15 0.78
N VAL A 106 -21.27 -5.18 2.11
CA VAL A 106 -21.50 -3.98 2.92
C VAL A 106 -20.30 -3.70 3.79
N ASP A 107 -19.91 -2.43 3.89
CA ASP A 107 -18.93 -2.01 4.88
C ASP A 107 -19.51 -2.25 6.27
N GLY A 108 -18.86 -3.13 7.06
CA GLY A 108 -19.35 -3.53 8.38
C GLY A 108 -19.42 -2.39 9.39
N GLU A 109 -18.71 -1.29 9.16
CA GLU A 109 -18.71 -0.14 10.08
C GLU A 109 -19.78 0.89 9.74
N THR A 110 -20.00 1.16 8.46
CA THR A 110 -20.92 2.21 8.00
C THR A 110 -22.27 1.67 7.51
N GLY A 111 -22.36 0.37 7.22
CA GLY A 111 -23.51 -0.27 6.58
C GLY A 111 -23.67 0.06 5.09
N ALA A 112 -22.74 0.83 4.50
CA ALA A 112 -22.81 1.22 3.10
C ALA A 112 -22.57 0.02 2.17
N ILE A 113 -23.39 -0.13 1.13
CA ILE A 113 -23.15 -1.12 0.07
C ILE A 113 -22.00 -0.63 -0.80
N MET A 114 -20.92 -1.41 -0.87
CA MET A 114 -19.70 -1.05 -1.57
C MET A 114 -19.56 -1.77 -2.91
N ALA A 115 -20.06 -3.00 -3.02
CA ALA A 115 -19.94 -3.84 -4.20
C ALA A 115 -21.00 -4.95 -4.21
N THR A 116 -21.10 -5.68 -5.33
CA THR A 116 -21.69 -7.02 -5.37
C THR A 116 -20.62 -8.07 -5.62
N LEU A 117 -20.88 -9.30 -5.19
CA LEU A 117 -20.06 -10.48 -5.42
C LEU A 117 -20.93 -11.58 -6.02
N GLU A 118 -20.55 -12.06 -7.20
CA GLU A 118 -21.07 -13.31 -7.77
C GLU A 118 -20.25 -14.48 -7.19
N VAL A 119 -20.82 -15.22 -6.25
CA VAL A 119 -20.08 -16.24 -5.49
C VAL A 119 -19.87 -17.49 -6.34
N SER A 120 -18.64 -17.73 -6.79
CA SER A 120 -18.31 -18.92 -7.59
C SER A 120 -17.82 -20.09 -6.74
N GLU A 121 -17.31 -19.82 -5.54
CA GLU A 121 -16.74 -20.83 -4.66
C GLU A 121 -16.90 -20.46 -3.19
N LYS A 122 -17.05 -21.47 -2.33
CA LYS A 122 -17.00 -21.34 -0.87
C LYS A 122 -16.02 -22.38 -0.33
N TYR A 123 -15.09 -21.97 0.53
CA TYR A 123 -14.09 -22.89 1.08
C TYR A 123 -13.69 -22.52 2.50
N ALA A 124 -13.34 -23.54 3.30
CA ALA A 124 -12.76 -23.32 4.62
C ALA A 124 -11.30 -22.84 4.50
N ILE A 125 -10.91 -21.89 5.36
CA ILE A 125 -9.56 -21.33 5.42
C ILE A 125 -8.70 -22.09 6.43
N ASP A 126 -7.45 -22.39 6.05
CA ASP A 126 -6.41 -22.79 7.01
C ASP A 126 -5.62 -21.53 7.43
N ARG A 127 -6.06 -20.96 8.56
CA ARG A 127 -5.50 -19.70 9.10
C ARG A 127 -4.05 -19.85 9.53
N ALA A 128 -3.66 -21.02 10.03
CA ALA A 128 -2.28 -21.29 10.45
C ALA A 128 -1.36 -21.38 9.22
N PHE A 129 -1.81 -22.06 8.17
CA PHE A 129 -1.12 -22.14 6.90
C PHE A 129 -0.91 -20.75 6.28
N GLU A 130 -1.95 -19.93 6.15
CA GLU A 130 -1.81 -18.56 5.65
C GLU A 130 -0.87 -17.73 6.52
N SER A 131 -1.05 -17.77 7.84
CA SER A 131 -0.23 -17.01 8.79
C SER A 131 1.26 -17.32 8.62
N GLN A 132 1.59 -18.61 8.62
CA GLN A 132 2.97 -19.07 8.50
C GLN A 132 3.60 -18.66 7.15
N HIS A 133 2.88 -18.79 6.04
CA HIS A 133 3.46 -18.56 4.71
C HIS A 133 3.49 -17.07 4.31
N VAL A 134 2.51 -16.27 4.76
CA VAL A 134 2.45 -14.84 4.44
C VAL A 134 3.27 -14.00 5.41
N TYR A 135 3.23 -14.32 6.71
CA TYR A 135 3.84 -13.49 7.76
C TYR A 135 5.08 -14.11 8.40
N ARG A 136 5.47 -15.33 7.99
CA ARG A 136 6.61 -16.10 8.54
C ARG A 136 6.47 -16.42 10.04
N THR A 137 5.27 -16.30 10.58
CA THR A 137 4.95 -16.55 11.99
C THR A 137 3.47 -16.85 12.14
N THR A 138 3.11 -17.61 13.17
CA THR A 138 1.73 -17.82 13.62
C THR A 138 1.45 -17.11 14.95
N ASP A 139 2.33 -16.19 15.37
CA ASP A 139 2.18 -15.45 16.62
C ASP A 139 0.97 -14.50 16.56
N PRO A 140 -0.06 -14.67 17.42
CA PRO A 140 -1.23 -13.79 17.44
C PRO A 140 -0.91 -12.34 17.82
N LYS A 141 0.28 -12.04 18.37
CA LYS A 141 0.71 -10.65 18.62
C LYS A 141 1.10 -9.91 17.34
N HIS A 142 1.40 -10.64 16.26
CA HIS A 142 1.63 -10.01 14.97
C HIS A 142 0.30 -9.47 14.42
N PRO A 143 0.16 -8.16 14.15
CA PRO A 143 -1.13 -7.55 13.82
C PRO A 143 -1.77 -8.11 12.53
N GLY A 144 -0.95 -8.50 11.55
CA GLY A 144 -1.43 -9.20 10.35
C GLY A 144 -1.93 -10.62 10.63
N VAL A 145 -1.31 -11.34 11.58
CA VAL A 145 -1.71 -12.70 11.95
C VAL A 145 -2.98 -12.65 12.77
N ALA A 146 -3.10 -11.72 13.73
CA ALA A 146 -4.32 -11.48 14.48
C ALA A 146 -5.53 -11.33 13.53
N LYS A 147 -5.40 -10.52 12.47
CA LYS A 147 -6.46 -10.34 11.47
C LYS A 147 -6.81 -11.59 10.68
N VAL A 148 -5.84 -12.47 10.40
CA VAL A 148 -6.12 -13.77 9.76
C VAL A 148 -6.84 -14.70 10.73
N LEU A 149 -6.44 -14.71 12.00
CA LEU A 149 -7.08 -15.54 13.03
C LEU A 149 -8.54 -15.11 13.30
N GLU A 150 -8.82 -13.81 13.18
CA GLU A 150 -10.14 -13.19 13.33
C GLU A 150 -11.09 -13.40 12.14
N GLN A 151 -10.60 -13.90 10.99
CA GLN A 151 -11.46 -14.14 9.82
C GLN A 151 -12.60 -15.12 10.13
N GLY A 152 -13.67 -15.03 9.34
CA GLY A 152 -14.73 -16.03 9.31
C GLY A 152 -14.20 -17.43 8.99
N ALA A 153 -15.01 -18.45 9.24
CA ALA A 153 -14.62 -19.84 8.97
C ALA A 153 -14.59 -20.17 7.46
N VAL A 154 -15.39 -19.45 6.67
CA VAL A 154 -15.58 -19.71 5.24
C VAL A 154 -15.19 -18.49 4.42
N ASN A 155 -14.33 -18.68 3.43
CA ASN A 155 -14.07 -17.69 2.40
C ASN A 155 -15.06 -17.82 1.24
N LEU A 156 -15.51 -16.67 0.73
CA LEU A 156 -16.33 -16.55 -0.47
C LEU A 156 -15.43 -16.07 -1.62
N GLY A 157 -15.17 -16.94 -2.59
CA GLY A 157 -14.46 -16.62 -3.82
C GLY A 157 -15.43 -16.24 -4.93
N GLY A 158 -15.08 -15.28 -5.77
CA GLY A 158 -15.97 -14.85 -6.84
C GLY A 158 -15.64 -13.50 -7.45
N ARG A 159 -16.43 -13.15 -8.47
CA ARG A 159 -16.26 -11.92 -9.25
C ARG A 159 -16.88 -10.73 -8.54
N VAL A 160 -16.13 -9.64 -8.40
CA VAL A 160 -16.58 -8.41 -7.75
C VAL A 160 -17.03 -7.39 -8.79
N SER A 161 -18.16 -6.73 -8.53
CA SER A 161 -18.59 -5.51 -9.23
C SER A 161 -18.68 -4.37 -8.22
N ALA A 162 -17.69 -3.48 -8.20
CA ALA A 162 -17.65 -2.38 -7.25
C ALA A 162 -18.63 -1.26 -7.64
N LEU A 163 -19.37 -0.79 -6.65
CA LEU A 163 -20.39 0.26 -6.79
C LEU A 163 -19.91 1.58 -6.19
N SER A 164 -18.94 1.54 -5.29
CA SER A 164 -18.45 2.70 -4.56
C SER A 164 -16.95 2.59 -4.29
N GLU A 165 -16.28 3.73 -4.24
CA GLU A 165 -14.89 3.87 -3.75
C GLU A 165 -14.87 4.51 -2.34
N GLY A 166 -16.04 4.56 -1.68
CA GLY A 166 -16.23 5.18 -0.39
C GLY A 166 -16.04 6.69 -0.44
N VAL A 167 -15.57 7.27 0.67
CA VAL A 167 -15.34 8.72 0.78
C VAL A 167 -14.02 9.19 0.17
N TYR A 168 -13.17 8.26 -0.29
CA TYR A 168 -11.78 8.59 -0.65
C TYR A 168 -11.64 9.55 -1.83
N PRO A 169 -12.39 9.40 -2.95
CA PRO A 169 -12.28 10.34 -4.07
C PRO A 169 -12.64 11.78 -3.70
N ASP A 170 -13.61 11.97 -2.79
CA ASP A 170 -14.06 13.29 -2.36
C ASP A 170 -13.15 13.87 -1.26
N LYS A 171 -12.89 13.08 -0.20
CA LYS A 171 -12.08 13.49 0.96
C LYS A 171 -10.63 13.76 0.59
N TYR A 172 -10.07 12.97 -0.32
CA TYR A 172 -8.67 13.06 -0.73
C TYR A 172 -8.51 13.45 -2.19
N LYS A 173 -9.41 14.28 -2.73
CA LYS A 173 -9.42 14.69 -4.14
C LYS A 173 -8.07 15.15 -4.70
N ARG A 174 -7.21 15.78 -3.88
CA ARG A 174 -5.86 16.22 -4.28
C ARG A 174 -4.84 15.08 -4.40
N LEU A 175 -5.09 13.94 -3.77
CA LEU A 175 -4.15 12.82 -3.65
C LEU A 175 -4.65 11.54 -4.32
N TYR A 176 -5.96 11.31 -4.32
CA TYR A 176 -6.55 10.06 -4.78
C TYR A 176 -6.42 9.96 -6.30
N LEU A 177 -5.43 9.17 -6.73
CA LEU A 177 -5.22 8.87 -8.14
C LEU A 177 -5.47 7.40 -8.39
N ARG A 178 -6.24 7.10 -9.44
CA ARG A 178 -6.37 5.76 -10.00
C ARG A 178 -5.12 5.42 -10.83
N PRO A 179 -4.78 4.13 -10.98
CA PRO A 179 -3.72 3.67 -11.86
C PRO A 179 -3.73 4.32 -13.25
N ALA A 180 -4.88 4.43 -13.90
CA ALA A 180 -4.99 5.06 -15.23
C ALA A 180 -4.60 6.55 -15.21
N GLU A 181 -4.99 7.29 -14.17
CA GLU A 181 -4.72 8.72 -14.01
C GLU A 181 -3.22 8.95 -13.75
N SER A 182 -2.60 8.15 -12.88
CA SER A 182 -1.15 8.22 -12.64
C SER A 182 -0.33 7.92 -13.90
N ARG A 183 -0.72 6.90 -14.68
CA ARG A 183 -0.08 6.59 -15.96
C ARG A 183 -0.20 7.71 -16.97
N ALA A 184 -1.37 8.35 -17.05
CA ALA A 184 -1.57 9.51 -17.93
C ALA A 184 -0.68 10.67 -17.50
N ALA A 185 -0.62 10.98 -16.19
CA ALA A 185 0.24 12.04 -15.66
C ALA A 185 1.74 11.77 -15.92
N PHE A 186 2.19 10.52 -15.81
CA PHE A 186 3.57 10.15 -16.15
C PHE A 186 3.86 10.33 -17.64
N ALA A 187 2.93 9.91 -18.50
CA ALA A 187 3.06 10.06 -19.94
C ALA A 187 3.08 11.53 -20.39
N GLU A 188 2.26 12.39 -19.79
CA GLU A 188 2.24 13.83 -20.04
C GLU A 188 3.59 14.49 -19.70
N LYS A 189 4.25 14.00 -18.65
CA LYS A 189 5.62 14.42 -18.28
C LYS A 189 6.71 13.78 -19.13
N GLY A 190 6.38 12.91 -20.07
CA GLY A 190 7.35 12.16 -20.86
C GLY A 190 8.13 11.10 -20.07
N TRP A 191 7.66 10.73 -18.87
CA TRP A 191 8.33 9.74 -18.03
C TRP A 191 8.15 8.32 -18.57
N SER A 192 9.21 7.52 -18.46
CA SER A 192 9.28 6.12 -18.85
C SER A 192 9.74 5.23 -17.70
N ARG A 193 10.74 5.69 -16.94
CA ARG A 193 11.22 5.08 -15.70
C ARG A 193 10.70 5.91 -14.54
N VAL A 194 9.76 5.36 -13.79
CA VAL A 194 9.21 6.00 -12.59
C VAL A 194 9.54 5.14 -11.38
N ALA A 195 10.08 5.75 -10.33
CA ALA A 195 10.25 5.13 -9.03
C ALA A 195 9.10 5.51 -8.10
N ALA A 196 8.66 4.59 -7.25
CA ALA A 196 7.66 4.87 -6.24
C ALA A 196 8.28 4.91 -4.84
N PHE A 197 7.85 5.87 -4.03
CA PHE A 197 8.17 5.97 -2.62
C PHE A 197 6.89 5.83 -1.80
N GLN A 198 6.78 4.76 -1.02
CA GLN A 198 5.66 4.59 -0.10
C GLN A 198 5.93 5.30 1.22
N THR A 199 4.96 6.07 1.72
CA THR A 199 5.03 6.62 3.08
C THR A 199 3.65 6.68 3.74
N ARG A 200 3.65 6.61 5.07
CA ARG A 200 2.51 6.99 5.92
C ARG A 200 2.84 8.12 6.89
N ASN A 201 4.11 8.54 6.91
CA ASN A 201 4.66 9.56 7.79
C ASN A 201 5.04 10.79 6.97
N PRO A 202 5.14 11.98 7.60
CA PRO A 202 5.86 13.10 7.01
C PRO A 202 7.29 12.69 6.62
N MET A 203 7.81 13.32 5.58
CA MET A 203 9.18 13.09 5.16
C MET A 203 10.13 13.96 5.98
N HIS A 204 11.27 13.39 6.38
CA HIS A 204 12.41 14.12 6.93
C HIS A 204 13.60 13.95 5.97
N ARG A 205 14.78 14.51 6.29
CA ARG A 205 15.90 14.57 5.32
C ARG A 205 16.42 13.21 4.87
N SER A 206 16.27 12.16 5.68
CA SER A 206 16.58 10.79 5.25
C SER A 206 15.65 10.33 4.13
N HIS A 207 14.33 10.52 4.28
CA HIS A 207 13.36 10.20 3.21
C HIS A 207 13.55 11.09 1.98
N GLU A 208 13.83 12.39 2.17
CA GLU A 208 14.19 13.29 1.08
C GLU A 208 15.39 12.76 0.29
N HIS A 209 16.44 12.29 0.98
CA HIS A 209 17.64 11.75 0.35
C HIS A 209 17.36 10.46 -0.43
N LEU A 210 16.52 9.56 0.10
CA LEU A 210 16.05 8.36 -0.62
C LEU A 210 15.35 8.73 -1.94
N VAL A 211 14.43 9.69 -1.87
CA VAL A 211 13.69 10.16 -3.06
C VAL A 211 14.64 10.82 -4.05
N LYS A 212 15.62 11.62 -3.59
CA LYS A 212 16.63 12.23 -4.46
C LYS A 212 17.50 11.19 -5.18
N ILE A 213 17.95 10.15 -4.48
CA ILE A 213 18.67 9.03 -5.13
C ILE A 213 17.81 8.41 -6.24
N ALA A 214 16.51 8.22 -5.99
CA ALA A 214 15.61 7.67 -6.99
C ALA A 214 15.39 8.61 -8.19
N VAL A 215 15.29 9.93 -7.96
CA VAL A 215 15.24 10.93 -9.05
C VAL A 215 16.49 10.87 -9.93
N GLU A 216 17.68 10.64 -9.39
CA GLU A 216 18.92 10.56 -10.21
C GLU A 216 18.96 9.36 -11.16
N VAL A 217 18.23 8.27 -10.85
CA VAL A 217 18.28 7.01 -11.61
C VAL A 217 16.99 6.69 -12.39
N THR A 218 16.02 7.60 -12.33
CA THR A 218 14.71 7.52 -13.01
C THR A 218 14.27 8.88 -13.55
N ASP A 219 13.20 8.93 -14.34
CA ASP A 219 12.70 10.19 -14.91
C ASP A 219 11.91 11.00 -13.85
N GLY A 220 11.41 10.34 -12.81
CA GLY A 220 10.71 10.98 -11.71
C GLY A 220 10.23 10.01 -10.64
N VAL A 221 9.77 10.58 -9.51
CA VAL A 221 9.31 9.81 -8.35
C VAL A 221 7.83 10.05 -8.06
N PHE A 222 7.13 8.95 -7.84
CA PHE A 222 5.75 8.90 -7.35
C PHE A 222 5.74 8.68 -5.84
N ILE A 223 5.57 9.75 -5.07
CA ILE A 223 5.39 9.69 -3.62
C ILE A 223 3.95 9.26 -3.35
N HIS A 224 3.79 7.99 -2.96
CA HIS A 224 2.50 7.34 -2.89
C HIS A 224 2.11 7.01 -1.45
N GLN A 225 1.29 7.88 -0.88
CA GLN A 225 0.92 7.86 0.53
C GLN A 225 -0.17 6.84 0.83
N VAL A 226 -0.09 6.18 1.99
CA VAL A 226 -1.20 5.38 2.50
C VAL A 226 -2.30 6.32 3.01
N LEU A 227 -3.50 6.18 2.45
CA LEU A 227 -4.71 6.85 2.89
C LEU A 227 -5.57 5.85 3.67
N GLY A 228 -6.20 6.29 4.75
CA GLY A 228 -7.08 5.43 5.52
C GLY A 228 -7.21 5.88 6.95
N LYS A 229 -7.67 4.95 7.80
CA LYS A 229 -7.77 5.18 9.23
C LYS A 229 -6.40 5.41 9.84
N LEU A 230 -6.33 6.47 10.64
CA LEU A 230 -5.18 6.78 11.47
C LEU A 230 -5.13 5.81 12.65
N LYS A 231 -3.93 5.37 13.05
CA LYS A 231 -3.73 4.79 14.37
C LYS A 231 -3.56 5.90 15.40
N GLU A 232 -3.74 5.56 16.68
CA GLU A 232 -3.44 6.49 17.77
C GLU A 232 -2.00 7.01 17.65
N GLY A 233 -1.85 8.33 17.66
CA GLY A 233 -0.56 9.01 17.46
C GLY A 233 -0.13 9.23 16.00
N ASP A 234 -0.90 8.78 15.00
CA ASP A 234 -0.63 9.11 13.60
C ASP A 234 -1.03 10.56 13.27
N ILE A 235 -0.23 11.20 12.43
CA ILE A 235 -0.47 12.56 11.95
C ILE A 235 -1.59 12.54 10.87
N PRO A 236 -2.61 13.43 10.96
CA PRO A 236 -3.67 13.52 9.97
C PRO A 236 -3.14 13.67 8.54
N ALA A 237 -3.87 13.09 7.59
CA ALA A 237 -3.47 13.09 6.19
C ALA A 237 -3.28 14.49 5.61
N GLU A 238 -4.08 15.47 6.04
CA GLU A 238 -3.96 16.88 5.62
C GLU A 238 -2.63 17.49 6.06
N VAL A 239 -2.28 17.35 7.35
CA VAL A 239 -1.01 17.84 7.90
C VAL A 239 0.18 17.15 7.23
N ARG A 240 0.08 15.83 7.01
CA ARG A 240 1.14 15.07 6.31
C ARG A 240 1.30 15.54 4.86
N THR A 241 0.19 15.84 4.18
CA THR A 241 0.17 16.35 2.81
C THR A 241 0.83 17.72 2.74
N GLU A 242 0.49 18.63 3.66
CA GLU A 242 1.11 19.95 3.75
C GLU A 242 2.62 19.85 4.00
N ALA A 243 3.04 18.97 4.92
CA ALA A 243 4.44 18.73 5.23
C ALA A 243 5.24 18.20 4.02
N ILE A 244 4.67 17.27 3.24
CA ILE A 244 5.36 16.76 2.05
C ILE A 244 5.30 17.79 0.90
N ASP A 245 4.20 18.54 0.74
CA ASP A 245 4.10 19.63 -0.24
C ASP A 245 5.20 20.69 0.01
N ALA A 246 5.41 21.10 1.26
CA ALA A 246 6.49 22.03 1.64
C ALA A 246 7.88 21.47 1.32
N MET A 247 8.09 20.17 1.54
CA MET A 247 9.34 19.51 1.16
C MET A 247 9.56 19.49 -0.36
N ILE A 248 8.52 19.17 -1.13
CA ILE A 248 8.60 19.14 -2.59
C ILE A 248 8.91 20.54 -3.12
N ALA A 249 8.15 21.55 -2.70
CA ALA A 249 8.26 22.92 -3.18
C ALA A 249 9.63 23.55 -2.87
N GLY A 250 10.17 23.29 -1.67
CA GLY A 250 11.45 23.90 -1.26
C GLY A 250 12.69 23.16 -1.75
N TYR A 251 12.59 21.86 -2.07
CA TYR A 251 13.78 21.00 -2.14
C TYR A 251 13.86 20.03 -3.33
N PHE A 252 12.89 20.06 -4.26
CA PHE A 252 12.90 19.27 -5.49
C PHE A 252 12.74 20.15 -6.74
N VAL A 253 13.37 19.74 -7.84
CA VAL A 253 13.21 20.41 -9.13
C VAL A 253 11.75 20.26 -9.59
N PRO A 254 11.06 21.34 -10.02
CA PRO A 254 9.69 21.26 -10.49
C PRO A 254 9.52 20.19 -11.57
N GLY A 255 8.50 19.35 -11.41
CA GLY A 255 8.17 18.32 -12.38
C GLY A 255 8.94 17.01 -12.26
N THR A 256 9.78 16.82 -11.23
CA THR A 256 10.48 15.55 -10.92
C THR A 256 9.73 14.64 -9.93
N VAL A 257 8.71 15.18 -9.26
CA VAL A 257 7.94 14.46 -8.23
C VAL A 257 6.44 14.63 -8.47
N ILE A 258 5.69 13.55 -8.32
CA ILE A 258 4.23 13.57 -8.16
C ILE A 258 3.88 12.97 -6.81
N GLN A 259 3.04 13.66 -6.04
CA GLN A 259 2.48 13.15 -4.81
C GLN A 259 1.05 12.66 -5.04
N ALA A 260 0.73 11.50 -4.47
CA ALA A 260 -0.61 10.93 -4.49
C ALA A 260 -0.83 10.05 -3.25
N GLY A 261 -2.00 9.44 -3.15
CA GLY A 261 -2.30 8.44 -2.14
C GLY A 261 -3.33 7.42 -2.59
N TYR A 262 -3.36 6.30 -1.87
CA TYR A 262 -4.21 5.15 -2.16
C TYR A 262 -4.71 4.49 -0.86
N PRO A 263 -5.92 3.90 -0.88
CA PRO A 263 -6.64 3.49 0.32
C PRO A 263 -6.32 2.05 0.73
N ILE A 264 -5.05 1.70 0.91
CA ILE A 264 -4.66 0.35 1.35
C ILE A 264 -4.64 0.27 2.88
N GLU A 265 -5.05 -0.88 3.40
CA GLU A 265 -4.79 -1.24 4.78
C GLU A 265 -3.49 -2.05 4.89
N MET A 266 -2.55 -1.63 5.75
CA MET A 266 -1.27 -2.32 5.92
C MET A 266 -1.47 -3.74 6.48
N ARG A 267 -0.78 -4.72 5.89
CA ARG A 267 -0.74 -6.11 6.36
C ARG A 267 0.33 -6.35 7.42
N TYR A 268 1.36 -5.51 7.42
CA TYR A 268 2.59 -5.70 8.20
C TYR A 268 3.32 -7.00 7.85
N ALA A 269 3.21 -7.46 6.60
CA ALA A 269 3.79 -8.73 6.17
C ALA A 269 5.24 -8.60 5.67
N GLY A 270 5.91 -7.50 6.02
CA GLY A 270 7.31 -7.23 5.74
C GLY A 270 7.69 -7.57 4.28
N PRO A 271 8.52 -8.59 4.06
CA PRO A 271 8.95 -8.99 2.72
C PRO A 271 7.81 -9.27 1.73
N ARG A 272 6.75 -9.98 2.14
CA ARG A 272 5.63 -10.31 1.25
C ARG A 272 4.82 -9.06 0.88
N GLU A 273 4.71 -8.12 1.81
CA GLU A 273 4.03 -6.85 1.54
C GLU A 273 4.88 -5.90 0.69
N ALA A 274 6.21 -5.95 0.78
CA ALA A 274 7.09 -5.21 -0.15
C ALA A 274 6.85 -5.61 -1.61
N LEU A 275 6.64 -6.91 -1.85
CA LEU A 275 6.25 -7.43 -3.16
C LEU A 275 4.84 -6.98 -3.58
N LEU A 276 3.86 -7.02 -2.67
CA LEU A 276 2.51 -6.50 -2.94
C LEU A 276 2.56 -5.02 -3.32
N HIS A 277 3.34 -4.24 -2.58
CA HIS A 277 3.57 -2.85 -2.89
C HIS A 277 4.14 -2.68 -4.29
N ALA A 278 5.19 -3.42 -4.66
CA ALA A 278 5.80 -3.30 -5.99
C ALA A 278 4.82 -3.69 -7.11
N LEU A 279 4.02 -4.74 -6.93
CA LEU A 279 2.96 -5.14 -7.85
C LEU A 279 1.92 -4.04 -8.06
N ILE A 280 1.40 -3.46 -6.97
CA ILE A 280 0.47 -2.32 -7.05
C ILE A 280 1.12 -1.19 -7.84
N ARG A 281 2.39 -0.87 -7.54
CA ARG A 281 3.11 0.22 -8.20
C ARG A 281 3.34 -0.04 -9.69
N GLN A 282 3.53 -1.29 -10.08
CA GLN A 282 3.52 -1.68 -11.49
C GLN A 282 2.22 -1.27 -12.17
N ASN A 283 1.06 -1.54 -11.53
CA ASN A 283 -0.24 -1.14 -12.06
C ASN A 283 -0.39 0.38 -12.18
N PHE A 284 0.21 1.16 -11.29
CA PHE A 284 0.29 2.62 -11.41
C PHE A 284 1.30 3.11 -12.46
N GLY A 285 2.06 2.21 -13.10
CA GLY A 285 3.05 2.55 -14.13
C GLY A 285 4.45 2.81 -13.61
N CYS A 286 4.73 2.47 -12.34
CA CYS A 286 6.05 2.60 -11.75
C CYS A 286 6.95 1.42 -12.11
N SER A 287 8.07 1.71 -12.75
CA SER A 287 9.14 0.75 -13.06
C SER A 287 9.96 0.32 -11.84
N HIS A 288 9.99 1.14 -10.78
CA HIS A 288 10.78 0.85 -9.59
C HIS A 288 10.00 1.12 -8.30
N LEU A 289 10.32 0.40 -7.23
CA LEU A 289 9.89 0.68 -5.87
C LEU A 289 11.13 0.94 -5.00
N ILE A 290 11.15 2.05 -4.26
CA ILE A 290 12.17 2.26 -3.22
C ILE A 290 11.88 1.30 -2.06
N VAL A 291 12.84 0.42 -1.75
CA VAL A 291 12.76 -0.55 -0.66
C VAL A 291 13.91 -0.28 0.31
N GLY A 292 13.59 0.33 1.44
CA GLY A 292 14.53 0.64 2.50
C GLY A 292 14.71 -0.51 3.50
N ARG A 293 15.35 -0.20 4.64
CA ARG A 293 15.42 -1.09 5.80
C ARG A 293 14.03 -1.33 6.40
N ASP A 294 13.74 -2.59 6.75
CA ASP A 294 12.53 -3.01 7.47
C ASP A 294 11.22 -2.59 6.78
N HIS A 295 11.22 -2.62 5.43
CA HIS A 295 10.09 -2.19 4.62
C HIS A 295 8.84 -3.02 4.94
N ALA A 296 7.77 -2.34 5.32
CA ALA A 296 6.49 -2.94 5.74
C ALA A 296 6.60 -3.92 6.94
N GLY A 297 7.70 -3.87 7.69
CA GLY A 297 7.90 -4.70 8.88
C GLY A 297 7.13 -4.22 10.10
N VAL A 298 7.13 -5.06 11.12
CA VAL A 298 6.59 -4.76 12.45
C VAL A 298 7.38 -5.54 13.50
N GLY A 299 7.58 -4.94 14.68
CA GLY A 299 8.31 -5.58 15.78
C GLY A 299 9.69 -6.04 15.34
N SER A 300 9.97 -7.33 15.55
CA SER A 300 11.24 -7.99 15.22
C SER A 300 11.03 -9.29 14.43
N TYR A 301 9.94 -9.39 13.65
CA TYR A 301 9.61 -10.62 12.91
C TYR A 301 10.42 -10.81 11.63
N TYR A 302 11.04 -9.75 11.11
CA TYR A 302 11.76 -9.77 9.84
C TYR A 302 13.18 -9.21 10.01
N GLY A 303 14.13 -9.74 9.23
CA GLY A 303 15.46 -9.16 9.13
C GLY A 303 15.42 -7.78 8.47
N PRO A 304 16.40 -6.90 8.77
CA PRO A 304 16.39 -5.50 8.34
C PRO A 304 16.36 -5.32 6.82
N PHE A 305 16.81 -6.31 6.03
CA PHE A 305 16.82 -6.24 4.57
C PHE A 305 16.11 -7.42 3.91
N ASP A 306 15.35 -8.21 4.66
CA ASP A 306 14.59 -9.35 4.11
C ASP A 306 13.62 -8.91 3.01
N ALA A 307 13.06 -7.71 3.15
CA ALA A 307 12.18 -7.11 2.16
C ALA A 307 12.89 -6.70 0.87
N GLN A 308 14.22 -6.53 0.89
CA GLN A 308 15.01 -6.36 -0.32
C GLN A 308 15.38 -7.72 -0.93
N HIS A 309 15.80 -8.68 -0.10
CA HIS A 309 16.26 -10.00 -0.55
C HIS A 309 15.16 -10.84 -1.18
N ILE A 310 13.90 -10.68 -0.75
CA ILE A 310 12.78 -11.45 -1.32
C ILE A 310 12.55 -11.19 -2.81
N PHE A 311 12.97 -10.03 -3.34
CA PHE A 311 12.90 -9.79 -4.78
C PHE A 311 13.83 -10.71 -5.58
N ASP A 312 14.94 -11.14 -4.98
CA ASP A 312 15.93 -12.03 -5.61
C ASP A 312 15.46 -13.49 -5.66
N THR A 313 14.38 -13.82 -4.94
CA THR A 313 13.81 -15.18 -4.92
C THR A 313 12.70 -15.34 -5.97
N LEU A 314 12.37 -14.29 -6.71
CA LEU A 314 11.34 -14.34 -7.75
C LEU A 314 11.88 -15.00 -9.02
N TRP A 315 11.03 -15.77 -9.70
CA TRP A 315 11.36 -16.33 -11.01
C TRP A 315 11.33 -15.25 -12.10
N PRO A 316 12.05 -15.44 -13.22
CA PRO A 316 12.02 -14.51 -14.34
C PRO A 316 10.60 -14.23 -14.83
N GLY A 317 10.25 -12.95 -14.96
CA GLY A 317 8.93 -12.51 -15.43
C GLY A 317 7.84 -12.49 -14.35
N ALA A 318 8.11 -12.87 -13.11
CA ALA A 318 7.14 -12.78 -12.01
C ALA A 318 6.65 -11.33 -11.79
N LEU A 319 7.57 -10.36 -11.83
CA LEU A 319 7.28 -8.96 -11.62
C LEU A 319 8.19 -8.09 -12.50
N VAL A 320 7.63 -7.04 -13.11
CA VAL A 320 8.40 -6.10 -13.93
C VAL A 320 8.98 -4.98 -13.06
N THR A 321 8.22 -4.49 -12.09
CA THR A 321 8.71 -3.46 -11.16
C THR A 321 9.90 -3.95 -10.34
N GLN A 322 11.00 -3.22 -10.42
CA GLN A 322 12.26 -3.57 -9.78
C GLN A 322 12.43 -2.88 -8.42
N PRO A 323 13.09 -3.50 -7.44
CA PRO A 323 13.42 -2.83 -6.19
C PRO A 323 14.62 -1.89 -6.37
N LEU A 324 14.50 -0.64 -5.93
CA LEU A 324 15.65 0.20 -5.58
C LEU A 324 16.02 -0.09 -4.13
N LYS A 325 16.99 -0.99 -3.95
CA LYS A 325 17.49 -1.47 -2.66
C LYS A 325 18.43 -0.44 -2.03
N ILE A 326 17.86 0.54 -1.36
CA ILE A 326 18.62 1.61 -0.70
C ILE A 326 18.84 1.26 0.78
N ASP A 327 20.07 1.45 1.24
CA ASP A 327 20.46 1.18 2.62
C ASP A 327 19.95 2.26 3.59
N VAL A 328 20.19 2.10 4.88
CA VAL A 328 19.85 3.09 5.91
C VAL A 328 20.51 4.42 5.58
N THR A 329 19.68 5.45 5.45
CA THR A 329 20.12 6.83 5.20
C THR A 329 20.15 7.66 6.48
N PHE A 330 21.22 8.42 6.65
CA PHE A 330 21.46 9.27 7.83
C PHE A 330 22.29 10.49 7.44
N TYR A 331 22.23 11.54 8.26
CA TYR A 331 23.20 12.63 8.17
C TYR A 331 24.48 12.25 8.93
N CYS A 332 25.64 12.36 8.29
CA CYS A 332 26.93 12.11 8.92
C CYS A 332 27.67 13.42 9.17
N LYS A 333 28.06 13.66 10.42
CA LYS A 333 28.78 14.87 10.86
C LYS A 333 30.19 14.95 10.28
N LYS A 334 30.82 13.82 9.96
CA LYS A 334 32.17 13.78 9.35
C LYS A 334 32.14 13.91 7.83
N CYS A 335 31.09 13.39 7.18
CA CYS A 335 30.88 13.58 5.73
C CYS A 335 30.24 14.93 5.40
N TYR A 336 29.78 15.68 6.41
CA TYR A 336 29.08 16.96 6.26
C TYR A 336 27.85 16.86 5.33
N GLY A 337 27.12 15.74 5.39
CA GLY A 337 26.03 15.49 4.45
C GLY A 337 25.23 14.23 4.72
N MET A 338 24.19 14.05 3.91
CA MET A 338 23.43 12.80 3.87
C MET A 338 24.28 11.70 3.24
N ALA A 339 24.22 10.51 3.83
CA ALA A 339 24.87 9.32 3.32
C ALA A 339 24.00 8.09 3.57
N THR A 340 24.48 6.94 3.06
CA THR A 340 23.93 5.63 3.34
C THR A 340 24.98 4.77 4.05
N ALA A 341 24.57 3.68 4.68
CA ALA A 341 25.52 2.71 5.24
C ALA A 341 26.44 2.08 4.17
N LYS A 342 26.09 2.15 2.88
CA LYS A 342 26.95 1.72 1.76
C LYS A 342 28.01 2.75 1.35
N THR A 343 27.77 4.04 1.64
CA THR A 343 28.60 5.14 1.14
C THR A 343 29.37 5.87 2.24
N CYS A 344 29.06 5.62 3.51
CA CYS A 344 29.75 6.20 4.65
C CYS A 344 30.31 5.11 5.58
N PRO A 345 31.63 5.14 5.89
CA PRO A 345 32.26 4.14 6.76
C PRO A 345 32.14 4.49 8.25
N HIS A 346 31.54 5.63 8.62
CA HIS A 346 31.52 6.12 10.00
C HIS A 346 30.40 5.48 10.83
N GLY A 347 30.72 5.20 12.10
CA GLY A 347 29.80 4.60 13.05
C GLY A 347 28.70 5.58 13.53
N THR A 348 27.80 5.05 14.36
CA THR A 348 26.61 5.75 14.85
C THR A 348 26.93 7.01 15.66
N GLU A 349 28.11 7.10 16.26
CA GLU A 349 28.60 8.29 16.98
C GLU A 349 28.73 9.52 16.06
N SER A 350 28.99 9.27 14.78
CA SER A 350 29.13 10.30 13.75
C SER A 350 27.81 10.58 13.02
N GLN A 351 26.73 9.90 13.37
CA GLN A 351 25.43 9.98 12.70
C GLN A 351 24.41 10.79 13.52
N ILE A 352 23.52 11.50 12.83
CA ILE A 352 22.34 12.12 13.45
C ILE A 352 21.14 11.21 13.22
N ASN A 353 20.72 10.52 14.28
CA ASN A 353 19.56 9.64 14.29
C ASN A 353 18.60 10.08 15.40
N ILE A 354 17.37 10.42 15.02
CA ILE A 354 16.28 10.76 15.95
C ILE A 354 15.17 9.74 15.72
N SER A 355 14.80 8.99 16.77
CA SER A 355 13.69 8.03 16.67
C SER A 355 12.36 8.79 16.49
N GLY A 356 11.36 8.14 15.88
CA GLY A 356 10.05 8.76 15.72
C GLY A 356 9.42 9.18 17.05
N THR A 357 9.59 8.39 18.12
CA THR A 357 9.13 8.76 19.47
C THR A 357 9.81 10.02 19.98
N LYS A 358 11.15 10.10 19.86
CA LYS A 358 11.90 11.29 20.28
C LYS A 358 11.54 12.51 19.44
N GLN A 359 11.34 12.36 18.13
CA GLN A 359 10.91 13.45 17.26
C GLN A 359 9.56 14.01 17.71
N ARG A 360 8.57 13.15 18.01
CA ARG A 360 7.25 13.60 18.50
C ARG A 360 7.37 14.33 19.83
N GLU A 361 8.15 13.81 20.77
CA GLU A 361 8.41 14.47 22.05
C GLU A 361 9.02 15.87 21.85
N MET A 362 10.03 15.99 20.98
CA MET A 362 10.65 17.26 20.65
C MET A 362 9.65 18.24 20.01
N LEU A 363 8.78 17.76 19.11
CA LEU A 363 7.73 18.59 18.48
C LEU A 363 6.72 19.09 19.52
N SER A 364 6.21 18.22 20.39
CA SER A 364 5.23 18.57 21.43
C SER A 364 5.80 19.51 22.49
N LYS A 365 7.08 19.42 22.81
CA LYS A 365 7.76 20.31 23.77
C LYS A 365 8.28 21.61 23.16
N GLY A 366 8.14 21.79 21.83
CA GLY A 366 8.72 22.92 21.12
C GLY A 366 10.27 22.91 21.08
N GLU A 367 10.90 21.77 21.37
CA GLU A 367 12.35 21.62 21.36
C GLU A 367 12.94 21.74 19.94
N PRO A 368 14.18 22.23 19.79
CA PRO A 368 14.82 22.41 18.49
C PRO A 368 15.06 21.08 17.78
N ILE A 369 14.54 20.93 16.55
CA ILE A 369 14.90 19.82 15.66
C ILE A 369 16.07 20.26 14.77
N PRO A 370 17.19 19.52 14.74
CA PRO A 370 18.33 19.89 13.93
C PRO A 370 17.98 19.97 12.42
N PRO A 371 18.46 20.99 11.69
CA PRO A 371 18.24 21.11 10.26
C PRO A 371 18.90 19.97 9.46
N GLU A 372 19.86 19.26 10.06
CA GLU A 372 20.45 18.01 9.54
C GLU A 372 19.46 16.84 9.51
N PHE A 373 18.46 16.86 10.40
CA PHE A 373 17.44 15.82 10.49
C PHE A 373 16.18 16.14 9.68
N SER A 374 15.64 17.36 9.82
CA SER A 374 14.41 17.76 9.12
C SER A 374 14.49 19.20 8.62
N ARG A 375 13.80 19.50 7.52
CA ARG A 375 13.71 20.85 6.96
C ARG A 375 12.92 21.77 7.89
N PRO A 376 13.36 23.02 8.13
CA PRO A 376 12.68 23.95 9.03
C PRO A 376 11.19 24.17 8.71
N GLU A 377 10.84 24.30 7.43
CA GLU A 377 9.47 24.52 6.95
C GLU A 377 8.57 23.32 7.26
N VAL A 378 9.12 22.11 7.11
CA VAL A 378 8.43 20.87 7.48
C VAL A 378 8.25 20.80 9.00
N VAL A 379 9.27 21.16 9.77
CA VAL A 379 9.19 21.18 11.24
C VAL A 379 8.14 22.18 11.73
N GLU A 380 8.02 23.34 11.10
CA GLU A 380 7.04 24.36 11.45
C GLU A 380 5.60 23.85 11.31
N ILE A 381 5.28 23.23 10.17
CA ILE A 381 3.96 22.62 9.91
C ILE A 381 3.65 21.56 10.99
N LEU A 382 4.62 20.69 11.27
CA LEU A 382 4.44 19.64 12.27
C LEU A 382 4.29 20.22 13.68
N ARG A 383 5.08 21.24 14.06
CA ARG A 383 4.94 21.91 15.37
C ARG A 383 3.58 22.56 15.54
N LYS A 384 3.07 23.23 14.51
CA LYS A 384 1.73 23.84 14.54
C LYS A 384 0.66 22.80 14.83
N TYR A 385 0.77 21.61 14.22
CA TYR A 385 -0.13 20.50 14.52
C TYR A 385 0.03 19.99 15.95
N TYR A 386 1.25 19.70 16.41
CA TYR A 386 1.48 19.18 17.76
C TYR A 386 1.13 20.17 18.87
N ALA A 387 1.19 21.48 18.62
CA ALA A 387 0.72 22.52 19.54
C ALA A 387 -0.80 22.64 19.62
N SER A 388 -1.55 22.01 18.71
CA SER A 388 -3.02 21.97 18.70
C SER A 388 -3.61 20.73 19.36
N LEU A 389 -2.78 19.76 19.73
CA LEU A 389 -3.13 18.58 20.54
C LEU A 389 -3.05 18.93 22.01
#